data_AF-F5VUP4-F1
#
_entry.id   AF-F5VUP4-F1
#
_cell.length_a   1.000
_cell.length_b   1.000
_cell.length_c   1.000
_cell.angle_alpha   90.00
_cell.angle_beta   90.00
_cell.angle_gamma   90.00
#
_symmetry.space_group_name_H-M   'P 1'
#
loop_
_entity.id
_entity.type
_entity.pdbx_description
1 polymer ?
#
loop_
_entity_poly.entity_id
_entity_poly.type
_entity_poly.pdbx_seq_one_letter_code
_entity_poly.pdbx_strand_id
1 'polypeptide(L)' 'MELRRPRLADKETVLEMMAEFEKSQSAHDGGFWDTENFVYEEWLETNMQKEMGINLPENRVPSIQFALFDESGHALGF' A
#
# COMPACT_ATOMS: atom_id res chain seq x y z
N MET A 1 -7.02 13.59 9.78
CA MET A 1 -6.67 12.21 9.37
C MET A 1 -7.72 11.69 8.41
N GLU A 2 -7.30 11.08 7.30
CA GLU A 2 -8.15 10.57 6.23
C GLU A 2 -7.75 9.13 5.87
N LEU A 3 -8.70 8.19 5.91
CA LEU A 3 -8.50 6.82 5.43
C LEU A 3 -9.11 6.70 4.04
N ARG A 4 -8.29 6.47 3.01
CA ARG A 4 -8.76 6.41 1.61
C ARG A 4 -7.91 5.50 0.74
N ARG A 5 -8.43 5.17 -0.45
CA ARG A 5 -7.65 4.45 -1.46
C ARG A 5 -6.44 5.31 -1.85
N PRO A 6 -5.24 4.73 -1.93
CA PRO A 6 -4.08 5.42 -2.48
C PRO A 6 -4.30 5.70 -3.97
N ARG A 7 -3.75 6.81 -4.45
CA ARG A 7 -3.88 7.32 -5.82
C ARG A 7 -2.49 7.54 -6.38
N LEU A 8 -2.38 7.69 -7.69
CA LEU A 8 -1.09 7.97 -8.35
C LEU A 8 -0.34 9.16 -7.74
N ALA A 9 -1.07 10.21 -7.32
CA ALA A 9 -0.50 11.40 -6.69
C ALA A 9 0.11 11.16 -5.29
N ASP A 10 -0.21 10.05 -4.63
CA ASP A 10 0.29 9.74 -3.29
C ASP A 10 1.59 8.91 -3.33
N LYS A 11 2.16 8.66 -4.52
CA LYS A 11 3.34 7.81 -4.72
C LYS A 11 4.51 8.18 -3.82
N GLU A 12 4.89 9.45 -3.83
CA GLU A 12 6.07 9.92 -3.08
C GLU A 12 5.90 9.67 -1.59
N THR A 13 4.80 10.12 -0.99
CA THR A 13 4.58 9.97 0.44
C THR A 13 4.42 8.51 0.88
N VAL A 14 3.84 7.64 0.05
CA VAL A 14 3.73 6.20 0.36
C VAL A 14 5.11 5.54 0.32
N LEU A 15 5.96 5.88 -0.64
CA LEU A 15 7.33 5.35 -0.72
C LEU A 15 8.20 5.85 0.45
N GLU A 16 8.02 7.10 0.87
CA GLU A 16 8.68 7.65 2.06
C GLU A 16 8.27 6.90 3.33
N MET A 17 6.98 6.68 3.53
CA MET A 17 6.45 5.91 4.65
C MET A 17 6.99 4.48 4.66
N MET A 18 7.04 3.81 3.51
CA MET A 18 7.64 2.47 3.39
C MET A 18 9.12 2.49 3.79
N ALA A 19 9.90 3.47 3.32
CA ALA A 19 11.30 3.61 3.70
C ALA A 19 11.48 3.86 5.22
N GLU A 20 10.57 4.61 5.84
CA GLU A 20 10.55 4.80 7.30
C GLU A 20 10.26 3.49 8.05
N PHE A 21 9.30 2.70 7.58
CA PHE A 21 8.97 1.39 8.15
C PHE A 21 10.16 0.44 8.11
N GLU A 22 10.86 0.37 6.97
CA GLU A 22 12.08 -0.45 6.83
C GLU A 22 13.20 0.02 7.76
N LYS A 23 13.47 1.33 7.78
CA LYS A 23 14.52 1.92 8.62
C LYS A 23 14.26 1.69 10.11
N SER A 24 13.00 1.74 10.53
CA SER A 24 12.60 1.54 11.92
C SER A 24 12.40 0.07 12.29
N GLN A 25 12.48 -0.84 11.31
CA GLN A 25 12.08 -2.26 11.46
C GLN A 25 10.69 -2.38 12.09
N SER A 26 9.79 -1.48 11.69
CA SER A 26 8.41 -1.47 12.18
C SER A 26 7.72 -2.77 11.82
N ALA A 27 6.83 -3.25 12.68
CA ALA A 27 6.03 -4.43 12.37
C ALA A 27 5.07 -4.10 11.22
N HIS A 28 5.23 -4.80 10.10
CA HIS A 28 4.28 -4.83 9.00
C HIS A 28 4.01 -6.30 8.65
N ASP A 29 2.82 -6.60 8.13
CA ASP A 29 2.56 -7.92 7.57
C ASP A 29 3.44 -8.05 6.32
N GLY A 30 4.53 -8.80 6.40
CA GLY A 30 5.63 -8.82 5.43
C GLY A 30 5.25 -9.15 3.97
N GLY A 31 3.96 -9.39 3.70
CA GLY A 31 3.40 -9.55 2.36
C GLY A 31 2.86 -8.26 1.70
N PHE A 32 2.95 -7.08 2.33
CA PHE A 32 2.41 -5.84 1.73
C PHE A 32 3.27 -5.27 0.59
N TRP A 33 4.60 -5.40 0.63
CA TRP A 33 5.49 -4.96 -0.46
C TRP A 33 6.83 -5.73 -0.49
N ASP A 34 7.45 -5.79 -1.67
CA ASP A 34 8.83 -6.23 -1.88
C ASP A 34 9.74 -5.00 -1.93
N THR A 35 10.60 -4.82 -0.93
CA THR A 35 11.45 -3.62 -0.79
C THR A 35 12.45 -3.43 -1.92
N GLU A 36 12.83 -4.48 -2.63
CA GLU A 36 13.82 -4.41 -3.71
C GLU A 36 13.16 -4.19 -5.08
N ASN A 37 11.92 -4.63 -5.26
CA ASN A 37 11.23 -4.62 -6.56
C ASN A 37 9.87 -3.91 -6.57
N PHE A 38 9.60 -3.04 -5.58
CA PHE A 38 8.30 -2.36 -5.49
C PHE A 38 8.08 -1.34 -6.62
N VAL A 39 7.08 -1.60 -7.46
CA VAL A 39 6.59 -0.65 -8.48
C VAL A 39 5.21 -0.12 -8.04
N TYR A 40 5.15 1.15 -7.65
CA TYR A 40 3.93 1.76 -7.09
C TYR A 40 2.71 1.66 -8.00
N GLU A 41 2.90 1.90 -9.30
CA GLU A 41 1.84 1.84 -10.29
C GLU A 41 1.27 0.43 -10.46
N GLU A 42 2.13 -0.59 -10.48
CA GLU A 42 1.71 -2.00 -10.52
C GLU A 42 1.02 -2.43 -9.22
N TRP A 43 1.47 -1.89 -8.08
CA TRP A 43 0.81 -2.09 -6.80
C TRP A 43 -0.60 -1.47 -6.76
N LEU A 44 -0.78 -0.26 -7.31
CA LEU A 44 -2.11 0.34 -7.45
C LEU A 44 -3.04 -0.52 -8.34
N GLU A 45 -2.53 -1.01 -9.48
CA GLU A 45 -3.31 -1.90 -10.35
C GLU A 45 -3.65 -3.21 -9.63
N THR A 46 -2.69 -3.80 -8.93
CA THR A 46 -2.89 -5.02 -8.14
C THR A 46 -3.94 -4.81 -7.05
N ASN A 47 -3.97 -3.64 -6.40
CA ASN A 47 -5.00 -3.31 -5.41
C ASN A 47 -6.40 -3.27 -6.05
N MET A 48 -6.53 -2.71 -7.25
CA MET A 48 -7.81 -2.72 -7.98
C MET A 48 -8.24 -4.13 -8.39
N GLN A 49 -7.30 -4.96 -8.85
CA GLN A 49 -7.58 -6.35 -9.21
C GLN A 49 -8.00 -7.17 -7.98
N LYS A 50 -7.31 -7.00 -6.84
CA LYS A 50 -7.67 -7.63 -5.56
C LYS A 50 -9.07 -7.24 -5.09
N GLU A 51 -9.44 -5.97 -5.22
CA GLU A 51 -10.79 -5.49 -4.90
C GLU A 51 -11.86 -6.16 -5.78
N MET A 52 -11.55 -6.42 -7.05
CA MET A 52 -12.42 -7.11 -8.00
C MET A 52 -12.37 -8.65 -7.89
N GLY A 53 -11.49 -9.21 -7.07
CA GLY A 53 -11.28 -10.66 -6.96
C GLY A 53 -10.53 -11.30 -8.13
N ILE A 54 -9.78 -10.51 -8.89
CA ILE A 54 -9.01 -10.93 -10.06
C ILE A 54 -7.57 -11.23 -9.63
N ASN A 55 -6.93 -12.24 -10.26
CA ASN A 55 -5.53 -12.62 -10.04
C ASN A 55 -5.16 -12.89 -8.57
N LEU A 56 -6.11 -13.40 -7.78
CA LEU A 56 -5.88 -13.78 -6.40
C LEU A 56 -5.18 -15.15 -6.30
N PRO A 57 -4.21 -15.34 -5.39
CA PRO A 57 -3.70 -16.66 -5.06
C PRO A 57 -4.81 -17.60 -4.56
N GLU A 58 -4.64 -18.90 -4.76
CA GLU A 58 -5.55 -19.91 -4.23
C GLU A 58 -5.72 -19.73 -2.71
N ASN A 59 -6.97 -19.80 -2.22
CA ASN A 59 -7.38 -19.54 -0.84
C ASN A 59 -7.31 -18.08 -0.36
N ARG A 60 -7.19 -17.09 -1.26
CA ARG A 60 -7.38 -15.67 -0.92
C ARG A 60 -8.78 -15.20 -1.32
N VAL A 61 -9.30 -14.24 -0.55
CA VAL A 61 -10.57 -13.55 -0.83
C VAL A 61 -10.29 -12.12 -1.29
N PRO A 62 -11.22 -11.47 -2.01
CA PRO A 62 -11.09 -10.07 -2.38
C PRO A 62 -10.84 -9.17 -1.16
N SER A 63 -10.00 -8.15 -1.35
CA SER A 63 -9.67 -7.18 -0.31
C SER A 63 -9.51 -5.79 -0.91
N ILE A 64 -9.71 -4.77 -0.07
CA ILE A 64 -9.53 -3.36 -0.44
C ILE A 64 -8.35 -2.82 0.36
N GLN A 65 -7.37 -2.24 -0.34
CA GLN A 65 -6.25 -1.55 0.29
C GLN A 65 -6.62 -0.11 0.62
N PHE A 66 -6.56 0.23 1.90
CA PHE A 66 -6.59 1.61 2.36
C PHE A 66 -5.20 2.06 2.78
N ALA A 67 -5.02 3.38 2.86
CA ALA A 67 -3.90 4.02 3.53
C ALA A 67 -4.43 5.19 4.36
N LEU A 68 -3.82 5.42 5.52
CA LEU A 68 -4.11 6.53 6.41
C LEU A 68 -3.22 7.71 6.06
N PHE A 69 -3.81 8.89 5.94
CA PHE A 69 -3.12 10.14 5.68
C PHE A 69 -3.39 11.16 6.78
N ASP A 70 -2.40 12.00 7.11
CA ASP A 70 -2.60 13.15 7.99
C ASP A 70 -3.25 14.33 7.25
N GLU A 71 -3.37 15.48 7.93
CA GLU A 71 -4.00 16.68 7.35
C GLU A 71 -3.17 17.33 6.23
N SER A 72 -1.86 17.05 6.17
CA SER A 72 -0.97 17.51 5.10
C SER A 72 -0.95 16.58 3.89
N GLY A 73 -1.60 15.41 4.00
CA GLY A 73 -1.57 14.37 2.97
C GLY A 73 -0.38 13.42 3.10
N HIS A 74 0.36 13.45 4.22
CA HIS A 74 1.45 12.51 4.48
C HIS A 74 0.88 11.14 4.89
N ALA A 75 1.40 10.07 4.30
CA ALA A 75 0.99 8.69 4.58
C ALA A 75 1.53 8.23 5.94
N LEU A 76 0.67 7.63 6.75
CA LEU A 76 0.94 7.20 8.13
C LEU A 76 0.88 5.69 8.32
N GLY A 77 0.16 4.98 7.46
CA GLY A 77 0.07 3.52 7.50
C GLY A 77 -0.89 2.96 6.46
N PHE A 78 -0.98 1.64 6.43
CA PHE A 78 -1.87 0.83 5.58
C PHE A 78 -2.97 0.16 6.41
#